data_AF-F4PKT4-F1
#
_entry.id   AF-F4PKT4-F1
#
_cell.length_a   1.000
_cell.length_b   1.000
_cell.length_c   1.000
_cell.angle_alpha   90.00
_cell.angle_beta   90.00
_cell.angle_gamma   90.00
#
_symmetry.space_group_name_H-M   'P 1'
#
loop_
_entity.id
_entity.type
_entity.pdbx_description
1 polymer ?
#
loop_
_entity_poly.entity_id
_entity_poly.type
_entity_poly.pdbx_seq_one_letter_code
_entity_poly.pdbx_strand_id
1 'polypeptide(L)'
;MDDADEIILLTVKDLGCEVEHNITIKEFDADIFYKCLIQYLKAINADKVSNLTATIPKNMSARVNTSIKESWMPYFCPFTKRIPGNYSTARLFTTGPVKIPARGRQVKVTPGLEYYYINVLPPVTLQPQRADDIAPSVFEYNLSVFADTQEREREWSERGVSSGLSPVEYAKQKQRGVSSRMDDSIRSALVDGGVGLEGRRGNGGVSAGLTLDDIIGGFSGRAGGEDMNEFARKMLFTTEQGEQTDSGAAVASGPKETEEERLEKQRQELDELQSSLTAAVDEIAETNRDMEEFMQLLRQLEADINEEDGRRGDLEKQYKIKKKTFALLDNADENLKQLQMLCQQSSAALIEMAGEWERVRRPIVDKFRALRDERANQNDEAKSKLERVKEMRALIKKLIAEIRAKEELFGQLQETYKNAPKDTNRSMYTRRILDTVKNIKKQKVDIDKILLDTKTLQKEINTITDSAVRAFDNVKDILYADAKKDETAKLAIKSFAVIDEKFQSLLLAIDETGTYQNNILTLTSKIDHISQKTNTLNSDRVLNDLKNIKTDNQNLIKQIKTRMAANKSSTAE
;
A
#
# COMPACT_ATOMS: atom_id res chain seq x y z
N MET A 1 2.84 29.58 -15.83
CA MET A 1 1.62 28.76 -15.95
C MET A 1 1.88 27.51 -15.17
N ASP A 2 0.92 27.06 -14.36
CA ASP A 2 1.07 25.78 -13.65
C ASP A 2 1.12 24.66 -14.69
N ASP A 3 2.00 23.66 -14.55
CA ASP A 3 2.16 22.56 -15.53
C ASP A 3 0.82 21.87 -15.90
N ALA A 4 -0.16 21.92 -14.98
CA ALA A 4 -1.52 21.44 -15.21
C ALA A 4 -2.29 22.28 -16.25
N ASP A 5 -2.10 23.59 -16.26
CA ASP A 5 -2.76 24.49 -17.20
C ASP A 5 -2.29 24.21 -18.64
N GLU A 6 -0.99 23.94 -18.81
CA GLU A 6 -0.40 23.64 -20.12
C GLU A 6 -0.90 22.29 -20.67
N ILE A 7 -1.01 21.27 -19.82
CA ILE A 7 -1.56 19.95 -20.20
C ILE A 7 -3.02 20.06 -20.64
N ILE A 8 -3.83 20.82 -19.91
CA ILE A 8 -5.26 21.00 -20.23
C ILE A 8 -5.41 21.81 -21.53
N LEU A 9 -4.61 22.87 -21.73
CA LEU A 9 -4.65 23.65 -22.96
C LEU A 9 -4.19 22.85 -24.19
N LEU A 10 -3.16 22.02 -24.05
CA LEU A 10 -2.71 21.11 -25.12
C LEU A 10 -3.79 20.09 -25.48
N THR A 11 -4.41 19.44 -24.49
CA THR A 11 -5.48 18.45 -24.73
C THR A 11 -6.72 19.07 -25.39
N VAL A 12 -7.10 20.29 -25.01
CA VAL A 12 -8.20 21.03 -25.65
C VAL A 12 -7.87 21.40 -27.11
N LYS A 13 -6.62 21.75 -27.42
CA LYS A 13 -6.17 22.00 -28.80
C LYS A 13 -6.16 20.72 -29.65
N ASP A 14 -5.69 19.60 -29.10
CA ASP A 14 -5.67 18.31 -29.78
C ASP A 14 -7.08 17.81 -30.12
N LEU A 15 -8.09 18.20 -29.34
CA LEU A 15 -9.50 17.93 -29.60
C LEU A 15 -10.13 18.85 -30.66
N GLY A 16 -9.36 19.78 -31.23
CA GLY A 16 -9.79 20.67 -32.31
C GLY A 16 -10.59 21.89 -31.84
N CYS A 17 -10.43 22.32 -30.59
CA CYS A 17 -11.00 23.58 -30.10
C CYS A 17 -10.08 24.76 -30.44
N GLU A 18 -10.59 25.75 -31.18
CA GLU A 18 -9.87 26.99 -31.47
C GLU A 18 -9.83 27.88 -30.22
N VAL A 19 -8.78 27.74 -29.40
CA VAL A 19 -8.50 28.62 -28.25
C VAL A 19 -7.26 29.46 -28.59
N GLU A 20 -7.33 30.78 -28.35
CA GLU A 20 -6.22 31.70 -28.65
C GLU A 20 -4.94 31.32 -27.87
N HIS A 21 -3.78 31.56 -28.49
CA HIS A 21 -2.50 30.98 -28.07
C HIS A 21 -1.97 31.49 -26.71
N ASN A 22 -2.57 32.54 -26.13
CA ASN A 22 -2.10 33.19 -24.90
C ASN A 22 -3.11 33.20 -23.74
N ILE A 23 -4.23 32.46 -23.84
CA ILE A 23 -5.26 32.44 -22.80
C ILE A 23 -4.84 31.46 -21.69
N THR A 24 -4.87 31.92 -20.43
CA THR A 24 -4.70 31.03 -19.26
C THR A 24 -6.05 30.44 -18.85
N ILE A 25 -6.10 29.27 -18.20
CA ILE A 25 -7.37 28.66 -17.73
C ILE A 25 -8.21 29.64 -16.87
N LYS A 26 -7.56 30.56 -16.16
CA LYS A 26 -8.21 31.60 -15.36
C LYS A 26 -9.03 32.61 -16.18
N GLU A 27 -8.77 32.71 -17.48
CA GLU A 27 -9.42 33.62 -18.42
C GLU A 27 -10.53 32.92 -19.23
N PHE A 28 -10.79 31.64 -18.96
CA PHE A 28 -11.89 30.92 -19.60
C PHE A 28 -13.22 31.46 -19.10
N ASP A 29 -14.02 31.99 -20.03
CA ASP A 29 -15.42 32.27 -19.76
C ASP A 29 -16.31 31.04 -20.02
N ALA A 30 -17.55 31.11 -19.56
CA ALA A 30 -18.53 30.04 -19.73
C ALA A 30 -18.74 29.63 -21.20
N ASP A 31 -18.55 30.56 -22.14
CA ASP A 31 -18.77 30.32 -23.56
C ASP A 31 -17.60 29.55 -24.19
N ILE A 32 -16.35 29.88 -23.85
CA ILE A 32 -15.15 29.16 -24.24
C ILE A 32 -15.18 27.74 -23.64
N PHE A 33 -15.51 27.61 -22.36
CA PHE A 33 -15.59 26.31 -21.69
C PHE A 33 -16.65 25.41 -22.34
N TYR A 34 -17.84 25.95 -22.63
CA TYR A 34 -18.92 25.19 -23.25
C TYR A 34 -18.59 24.74 -24.67
N LYS A 35 -17.93 25.58 -25.46
CA LYS A 35 -17.43 25.19 -26.79
C LYS A 35 -16.45 24.02 -26.69
N CYS A 36 -15.55 24.05 -25.72
CA CYS A 36 -14.62 22.94 -25.48
C CYS A 36 -15.35 21.66 -25.10
N LEU A 37 -16.34 21.76 -24.21
CA LEU A 37 -17.16 20.64 -23.77
C LEU A 37 -17.95 20.01 -24.93
N ILE A 38 -18.60 20.81 -25.79
CA ILE A 38 -19.33 20.30 -26.96
C ILE A 38 -18.39 19.56 -27.89
N GLN A 39 -17.20 20.11 -28.16
CA GLN A 39 -16.26 19.49 -29.07
C GLN A 39 -15.74 18.15 -28.52
N TYR A 40 -15.49 18.08 -27.22
CA TYR A 40 -15.16 16.84 -26.54
C TYR A 40 -16.31 15.81 -26.60
N LEU A 41 -17.55 16.24 -26.36
CA LEU A 41 -18.71 15.36 -26.45
C LEU A 41 -18.98 14.87 -27.87
N LYS A 42 -18.71 15.69 -28.90
CA LYS A 42 -18.73 15.27 -30.31
C LYS A 42 -17.69 14.20 -30.63
N ALA A 43 -16.51 14.29 -30.03
CA ALA A 43 -15.47 13.26 -30.18
C ALA A 43 -15.88 11.91 -29.55
N ILE A 44 -16.71 11.94 -28.50
CA ILE A 44 -17.22 10.72 -27.84
C ILE A 44 -18.42 10.13 -28.60
N ASN A 45 -19.40 10.95 -28.99
CA ASN A 45 -20.60 10.49 -29.70
C ASN A 45 -21.28 11.64 -30.46
N ALA A 46 -21.00 11.75 -31.76
CA ALA A 46 -21.52 12.83 -32.60
C ALA A 46 -23.05 12.80 -32.76
N ASP A 47 -23.65 11.62 -32.88
CA ASP A 47 -25.09 11.45 -33.19
C ASP A 47 -26.01 11.92 -32.06
N LYS A 48 -25.55 11.85 -30.81
CA LYS A 48 -26.32 12.31 -29.64
C LYS A 48 -26.20 13.81 -29.36
N VAL A 49 -25.21 14.46 -29.97
CA VAL A 49 -24.80 15.84 -29.64
C VAL A 49 -25.11 16.81 -30.79
N SER A 50 -25.62 16.30 -31.93
CA SER A 50 -25.97 17.09 -33.12
C SER A 50 -27.00 18.21 -32.86
N ASN A 51 -27.86 18.02 -31.86
CA ASN A 51 -28.97 18.94 -31.55
C ASN A 51 -28.59 20.03 -30.53
N LEU A 52 -27.35 20.03 -30.02
CA LEU A 52 -26.89 21.03 -29.06
C LEU A 52 -26.36 22.28 -29.77
N THR A 53 -26.82 23.45 -29.33
CA THR A 53 -26.39 24.74 -29.88
C THR A 53 -24.93 25.02 -29.53
N ALA A 54 -24.17 25.61 -30.46
CA ALA A 54 -22.75 25.90 -30.29
C ALA A 54 -22.43 27.00 -29.25
N THR A 55 -23.44 27.71 -28.75
CA THR A 55 -23.33 28.80 -27.79
C THR A 55 -24.37 28.66 -26.68
N ILE A 56 -23.99 29.08 -25.47
CA ILE A 56 -24.89 29.12 -24.31
C ILE A 56 -25.77 30.38 -24.42
N PRO A 57 -27.07 30.30 -24.09
CA PRO A 57 -27.92 31.48 -23.92
C PRO A 57 -27.32 32.49 -22.93
N LYS A 58 -27.33 33.79 -23.26
CA LYS A 58 -26.66 34.86 -22.48
C LYS A 58 -27.05 34.91 -20.99
N ASN A 59 -28.28 34.54 -20.65
CA ASN A 59 -28.75 34.47 -19.27
C ASN A 59 -28.09 33.33 -18.47
N MET A 60 -27.76 32.22 -19.13
CA MET A 60 -27.09 31.06 -18.53
C MET A 60 -25.58 31.27 -18.46
N SER A 61 -24.96 31.86 -19.48
CA SER A 61 -23.53 32.21 -19.43
C SER A 61 -23.23 33.23 -18.33
N ALA A 62 -24.10 34.23 -18.14
CA ALA A 62 -24.01 35.17 -17.02
C ALA A 62 -24.07 34.48 -15.64
N ARG A 63 -25.00 33.53 -15.45
CA ARG A 63 -25.12 32.77 -14.19
C ARG A 63 -23.88 31.92 -13.91
N VAL A 64 -23.40 31.18 -14.92
CA VAL A 64 -22.21 30.34 -14.81
C VAL A 64 -20.96 31.17 -14.51
N ASN A 65 -20.76 32.28 -15.23
CA ASN A 65 -19.65 33.20 -14.98
C ASN A 65 -19.69 33.82 -13.57
N THR A 66 -20.88 34.03 -13.00
CA THR A 66 -21.02 34.51 -11.62
C THR A 66 -20.59 33.42 -10.63
N SER A 67 -21.00 32.17 -10.86
CA SER A 67 -20.63 31.04 -10.00
C SER A 67 -19.16 30.64 -10.11
N ILE A 68 -18.49 30.83 -11.25
CA ILE A 68 -17.05 30.55 -11.43
C ILE A 68 -16.19 31.56 -10.66
N LYS A 69 -16.67 32.78 -10.44
CA LYS A 69 -15.96 33.82 -9.67
C LYS A 69 -16.08 33.67 -8.15
N GLU A 70 -17.00 32.83 -7.67
CA GLU A 70 -17.11 32.51 -6.26
C GLU A 70 -16.12 31.39 -5.92
N SER A 71 -15.02 31.74 -5.23
CA SER A 71 -14.04 30.76 -4.75
C SER A 71 -14.72 29.75 -3.82
N TRP A 72 -14.79 28.49 -4.24
CA TRP A 72 -15.26 27.40 -3.40
C TRP A 72 -14.35 27.24 -2.18
N MET A 73 -14.90 27.41 -0.97
CA MET A 73 -14.18 27.20 0.29
C MET A 73 -14.75 26.00 1.08
N PRO A 74 -13.92 25.03 1.49
CA PRO A 74 -14.35 23.90 2.30
C PRO A 74 -14.91 24.31 3.67
N TYR A 75 -15.87 23.53 4.18
CA TYR A 75 -16.57 23.79 5.44
C TYR A 75 -15.67 23.86 6.68
N PHE A 76 -14.52 23.17 6.67
CA PHE A 76 -13.58 23.10 7.79
C PHE A 76 -12.63 24.32 7.92
N CYS A 77 -12.76 25.34 7.06
CA CYS A 77 -11.98 26.56 7.23
C CYS A 77 -12.47 27.40 8.44
N PRO A 78 -11.52 27.91 9.27
CA PRO A 78 -11.83 28.68 10.48
C PRO A 78 -12.78 29.85 10.21
N PHE A 79 -13.76 30.03 11.10
CA PHE A 79 -14.80 31.07 10.99
C PHE A 79 -14.24 32.50 10.80
N THR A 80 -13.02 32.76 11.28
CA THR A 80 -12.37 34.08 11.25
C THR A 80 -11.92 34.53 9.86
N LYS A 81 -11.94 33.65 8.84
CA LYS A 81 -11.60 34.00 7.45
C LYS A 81 -12.81 34.09 6.50
N ARG A 82 -14.04 34.05 7.01
CA ARG A 82 -15.27 34.12 6.18
C ARG A 82 -15.65 35.58 5.91
N ILE A 83 -15.68 35.97 4.64
CA ILE A 83 -16.23 37.27 4.19
C ILE A 83 -17.72 37.31 4.56
N PRO A 84 -18.27 38.44 5.06
CA PRO A 84 -19.68 38.56 5.39
C PRO A 84 -20.50 38.66 4.10
N GLY A 85 -20.82 37.51 3.50
CA GLY A 85 -21.74 37.37 2.38
C GLY A 85 -23.08 36.81 2.85
N ASN A 86 -24.17 37.24 2.21
CA ASN A 86 -25.56 37.00 2.58
C ASN A 86 -25.90 35.51 2.80
N TYR A 87 -25.97 35.08 4.07
CA TYR A 87 -26.15 33.68 4.48
C TYR A 87 -27.56 33.10 4.21
N SER A 88 -28.46 33.84 3.57
CA SER A 88 -29.79 33.35 3.20
C SER A 88 -29.78 32.30 2.07
N THR A 89 -28.65 32.13 1.37
CA THR A 89 -28.50 31.20 0.24
C THR A 89 -27.46 30.10 0.45
N ALA A 90 -26.64 30.18 1.50
CA ALA A 90 -25.65 29.15 1.83
C ALA A 90 -26.35 27.94 2.46
N ARG A 91 -26.57 26.89 1.65
CA ARG A 91 -27.08 25.61 2.19
C ARG A 91 -25.96 24.92 2.97
N LEU A 92 -26.14 24.83 4.28
CA LEU A 92 -25.33 23.97 5.15
C LEU A 92 -25.68 22.52 4.83
N PHE A 93 -24.75 21.85 4.16
CA PHE A 93 -24.73 20.39 4.02
C PHE A 93 -24.14 19.80 5.29
N THR A 94 -24.85 18.87 5.90
CA THR A 94 -24.36 18.10 7.03
C THR A 94 -24.23 16.64 6.63
N THR A 95 -23.26 15.94 7.22
CA THR A 95 -23.08 14.51 7.00
C THR A 95 -23.72 13.75 8.15
N GLY A 96 -24.64 12.84 7.84
CA GLY A 96 -25.22 11.90 8.79
C GLY A 96 -24.59 10.51 8.64
N PRO A 97 -24.57 9.70 9.72
CA PRO A 97 -24.13 8.32 9.62
C PRO A 97 -25.11 7.52 8.76
N VAL A 98 -24.65 7.05 7.60
CA VAL A 98 -25.42 6.15 6.73
C VAL A 98 -24.86 4.74 6.78
N LYS A 99 -25.74 3.75 6.76
CA LYS A 99 -25.39 2.33 6.67
C LYS A 99 -25.86 1.79 5.32
N ILE A 100 -24.89 1.38 4.52
CA ILE A 100 -25.13 0.67 3.26
C ILE A 100 -24.87 -0.82 3.51
N PRO A 101 -25.86 -1.70 3.29
CA PRO A 101 -25.67 -3.14 3.43
C PRO A 101 -24.52 -3.64 2.55
N ALA A 102 -23.42 -4.10 3.17
CA ALA A 102 -22.33 -4.70 2.43
C ALA A 102 -22.79 -6.05 1.86
N ARG A 103 -22.80 -6.19 0.53
CA ARG A 103 -23.08 -7.49 -0.12
C ARG A 103 -21.99 -8.50 0.26
N GLY A 104 -22.25 -9.44 1.17
CA GLY A 104 -21.24 -10.44 1.54
C GLY A 104 -21.54 -11.36 2.72
N ARG A 105 -20.55 -12.23 3.02
CA ARG A 105 -20.60 -13.34 3.99
C ARG A 105 -21.01 -12.96 5.42
N GLN A 106 -20.93 -11.68 5.80
CA GLN A 106 -21.26 -11.20 7.16
C GLN A 106 -22.74 -11.36 7.52
N VAL A 107 -23.63 -11.31 6.52
CA VAL A 107 -25.08 -11.54 6.69
C VAL A 107 -25.38 -12.95 7.20
N LYS A 108 -24.51 -13.93 6.91
CA LYS A 108 -24.63 -15.32 7.37
C LYS A 108 -23.99 -15.59 8.73
N VAL A 109 -23.12 -14.69 9.20
CA VAL A 109 -22.34 -14.89 10.45
C VAL A 109 -23.10 -14.38 11.66
N THR A 110 -23.87 -13.29 11.50
CA THR A 110 -24.64 -12.70 12.59
C THR A 110 -26.13 -13.01 12.42
N PRO A 111 -26.73 -13.86 13.28
CA PRO A 111 -28.17 -14.15 13.23
C PRO A 111 -29.01 -12.88 13.28
N GLY A 112 -30.01 -12.75 12.40
CA GLY A 112 -30.94 -11.61 12.37
C GLY A 112 -30.44 -10.36 11.62
N LEU A 113 -29.18 -10.33 11.16
CA LEU A 113 -28.66 -9.17 10.41
C LEU A 113 -29.36 -8.97 9.07
N GLU A 114 -29.72 -10.07 8.40
CA GLU A 114 -30.52 -10.05 7.16
C GLU A 114 -31.92 -9.47 7.40
N TYR A 115 -32.58 -9.92 8.47
CA TYR A 115 -33.88 -9.40 8.87
C TYR A 115 -33.80 -7.89 9.18
N TYR A 116 -32.74 -7.44 9.87
CA TYR A 116 -32.52 -6.02 10.14
C TYR A 116 -32.36 -5.21 8.85
N TYR A 117 -31.53 -5.66 7.90
CA TYR A 117 -31.33 -4.93 6.64
C TYR A 117 -32.57 -4.88 5.75
N ILE A 118 -33.42 -5.90 5.80
CA ILE A 118 -34.63 -5.98 4.96
C ILE A 118 -35.82 -5.26 5.60
N ASN A 119 -36.05 -5.47 6.90
CA ASN A 119 -37.29 -5.08 7.56
C ASN A 119 -37.15 -3.87 8.50
N VAL A 120 -35.93 -3.50 8.90
CA VAL A 120 -35.72 -2.47 9.93
C VAL A 120 -34.90 -1.28 9.42
N LEU A 121 -33.88 -1.52 8.59
CA LEU A 121 -33.00 -0.45 8.09
C LEU A 121 -33.71 0.36 6.98
N PRO A 122 -33.91 1.68 7.16
CA PRO A 122 -34.47 2.52 6.11
C PRO A 122 -33.55 2.55 4.87
N PRO A 123 -34.10 2.68 3.65
CA PRO A 123 -33.32 2.98 2.46
C PRO A 123 -32.40 4.18 2.68
N VAL A 124 -31.22 4.21 2.04
CA VAL A 124 -30.20 5.26 2.20
C VAL A 124 -30.77 6.67 1.98
N THR A 125 -31.79 6.80 1.13
CA THR A 125 -32.49 8.06 0.85
C THR A 125 -33.34 8.59 2.02
N LEU A 126 -33.61 7.75 3.03
CA LEU A 126 -34.42 8.06 4.21
C LEU A 126 -33.61 7.96 5.52
N GLN A 127 -32.31 7.66 5.45
CA GLN A 127 -31.47 7.59 6.65
C GLN A 127 -31.05 8.99 7.18
N PRO A 128 -30.68 9.96 6.32
CA PRO A 128 -30.45 11.33 6.76
C PRO A 128 -31.75 12.06 7.05
N GLN A 129 -31.72 12.99 8.01
CA GLN A 129 -32.88 13.81 8.40
C GLN A 129 -33.33 14.75 7.27
N ARG A 130 -32.42 15.15 6.37
CA ARG A 130 -32.69 16.06 5.26
C ARG A 130 -32.28 15.41 3.95
N ALA A 131 -33.09 15.56 2.91
CA ALA A 131 -32.78 15.04 1.59
C ALA A 131 -31.50 15.64 0.98
N ASP A 132 -31.23 16.91 1.28
CA ASP A 132 -30.01 17.62 0.85
C ASP A 132 -28.72 16.99 1.43
N ASP A 133 -28.81 16.28 2.55
CA ASP A 133 -27.69 15.68 3.26
C ASP A 133 -27.39 14.25 2.79
N ILE A 134 -28.20 13.68 1.89
CA ILE A 134 -28.01 12.32 1.34
C ILE A 134 -26.67 12.20 0.61
N ALA A 135 -26.42 13.06 -0.38
CA ALA A 135 -25.20 12.98 -1.17
C ALA A 135 -23.92 13.20 -0.32
N PRO A 136 -23.85 14.25 0.53
CA PRO A 136 -22.74 14.43 1.47
C PRO A 136 -22.51 13.21 2.37
N SER A 137 -23.57 12.63 2.93
CA SER A 137 -23.47 11.47 3.83
C SER A 137 -22.97 10.22 3.12
N VAL A 138 -23.40 9.99 1.87
CA VAL A 138 -22.93 8.88 1.04
C VAL A 138 -21.47 9.07 0.63
N PHE A 139 -21.06 10.30 0.30
CA PHE A 139 -19.67 10.60 -0.01
C PHE A 139 -18.77 10.40 1.20
N GLU A 140 -19.18 10.87 2.38
CA GLU A 140 -18.44 10.66 3.62
C GLU A 140 -18.31 9.16 3.95
N TYR A 141 -19.40 8.41 3.81
CA TYR A 141 -19.37 6.95 3.98
C TYR A 141 -18.37 6.29 3.02
N ASN A 142 -18.43 6.60 1.72
CA ASN A 142 -17.50 6.02 0.74
C ASN A 142 -16.06 6.45 0.98
N LEU A 143 -15.85 7.71 1.37
CA LEU A 143 -14.53 8.24 1.71
C LEU A 143 -13.95 7.54 2.93
N SER A 144 -14.74 7.33 3.98
CA SER A 144 -14.31 6.59 5.17
C SER A 144 -13.93 5.14 4.84
N VAL A 145 -14.74 4.43 4.05
CA VAL A 145 -14.43 3.07 3.59
C VAL A 145 -13.15 3.04 2.76
N PHE A 146 -12.96 4.01 1.87
CA PHE A 146 -11.76 4.11 1.05
C PHE A 146 -10.52 4.45 1.89
N ALA A 147 -10.63 5.41 2.81
CA ALA A 147 -9.56 5.77 3.74
C ALA A 147 -9.15 4.57 4.59
N ASP A 148 -10.11 3.85 5.18
CA ASP A 148 -9.87 2.63 5.95
C ASP A 148 -9.17 1.53 5.13
N THR A 149 -9.51 1.38 3.84
CA THR A 149 -8.82 0.42 2.96
C THR A 149 -7.38 0.85 2.70
N GLN A 150 -7.15 2.13 2.41
CA GLN A 150 -5.81 2.65 2.14
C GLN A 150 -4.92 2.58 3.39
N GLU A 151 -5.44 2.93 4.55
CA GLU A 151 -4.71 2.83 5.82
C GLU A 151 -4.34 1.38 6.15
N ARG A 152 -5.28 0.43 5.96
CA ARG A 152 -4.98 -0.99 6.15
C ARG A 152 -3.91 -1.49 5.18
N GLU A 153 -3.93 -1.07 3.92
CA GLU A 153 -2.91 -1.44 2.94
C GLU A 153 -1.54 -0.85 3.26
N ARG A 154 -1.49 0.44 3.67
CA ARG A 154 -0.26 1.09 4.12
C ARG A 154 0.30 0.39 5.35
N GLU A 155 -0.52 0.16 6.37
CA GLU A 155 -0.09 -0.51 7.59
C GLU A 155 0.37 -1.94 7.34
N TRP A 156 -0.34 -2.68 6.49
CA TRP A 156 0.06 -4.01 6.09
C TRP A 156 1.43 -3.99 5.42
N SER A 157 1.65 -3.05 4.50
CA SER A 157 2.90 -2.89 3.76
C SER A 157 4.08 -2.49 4.65
N GLU A 158 3.85 -1.65 5.66
CA GLU A 158 4.90 -1.14 6.56
C GLU A 158 5.22 -2.08 7.73
N ARG A 159 4.19 -2.60 8.41
CA ARG A 159 4.31 -3.32 9.69
C ARG A 159 3.80 -4.76 9.63
N GLY A 160 2.85 -5.03 8.73
CA GLY A 160 2.25 -6.35 8.58
C GLY A 160 3.18 -7.38 7.94
N VAL A 161 3.95 -6.99 6.92
CA VAL A 161 4.87 -7.90 6.20
C VAL A 161 5.93 -8.50 7.12
N SER A 162 6.43 -7.74 8.10
CA SER A 162 7.43 -8.19 9.07
C SER A 162 6.86 -9.06 10.21
N SER A 163 5.53 -9.12 10.35
CA SER A 163 4.87 -9.89 11.41
C SER A 163 4.84 -11.41 11.17
N GLY A 164 5.06 -11.86 9.93
CA GLY A 164 5.01 -13.28 9.55
C GLY A 164 3.61 -13.91 9.55
N LEU A 165 2.57 -13.14 9.86
CA LEU A 165 1.16 -13.58 9.80
C LEU A 165 0.58 -13.39 8.39
N SER A 166 -0.60 -13.97 8.11
CA SER A 166 -1.37 -13.59 6.93
C SER A 166 -2.07 -12.22 7.13
N PRO A 167 -2.44 -11.49 6.06
CA PRO A 167 -3.12 -10.19 6.18
C PRO A 167 -4.39 -10.22 7.04
N VAL A 168 -5.13 -11.34 6.97
CA VAL A 168 -6.38 -11.53 7.72
C VAL A 168 -6.11 -11.80 9.20
N GLU A 169 -5.09 -12.60 9.51
CA GLU A 169 -4.71 -12.92 10.88
C GLU A 169 -4.09 -11.72 11.59
N TYR A 170 -3.25 -10.95 10.89
CA TYR A 170 -2.69 -9.70 11.40
C TYR A 170 -3.80 -8.69 11.74
N ALA A 171 -4.78 -8.52 10.85
CA ALA A 171 -5.93 -7.65 11.12
C ALA A 171 -6.73 -8.11 12.35
N LYS A 172 -6.95 -9.41 12.50
CA LYS A 172 -7.67 -9.98 13.66
C LYS A 172 -6.89 -9.84 14.96
N GLN A 173 -5.57 -10.03 14.93
CA GLN A 173 -4.70 -9.84 16.09
C GLN A 173 -4.65 -8.36 16.51
N LYS A 174 -4.52 -7.45 15.55
CA LYS A 174 -4.60 -6.00 15.80
C LYS A 174 -5.94 -5.63 16.41
N GLN A 175 -7.06 -6.10 15.84
CA GLN A 175 -8.40 -5.85 16.37
C GLN A 175 -8.52 -6.29 17.84
N ARG A 176 -8.03 -7.49 18.18
CA ARG A 176 -8.00 -7.96 19.58
C ARG A 176 -7.15 -7.08 20.49
N GLY A 177 -5.98 -6.65 20.02
CA GLY A 177 -5.10 -5.75 20.78
C GLY A 177 -5.72 -4.38 21.02
N VAL A 178 -6.41 -3.83 20.03
CA VAL A 178 -7.13 -2.54 20.15
C VAL A 178 -8.32 -2.69 21.10
N SER A 179 -9.13 -3.75 20.96
CA SER A 179 -10.24 -4.04 21.89
C SER A 179 -9.77 -4.18 23.33
N SER A 180 -8.69 -4.94 23.57
CA SER A 180 -8.11 -5.07 24.92
C SER A 180 -7.69 -3.71 25.49
N ARG A 181 -6.99 -2.88 24.71
CA ARG A 181 -6.58 -1.54 25.15
C ARG A 181 -7.76 -0.61 25.41
N MET A 182 -8.83 -0.72 24.62
CA MET A 182 -10.05 0.03 24.85
C MET A 182 -10.75 -0.43 26.13
N ASP A 183 -10.86 -1.74 26.35
CA ASP A 183 -11.43 -2.30 27.58
C ASP A 183 -10.63 -1.87 28.82
N ASP A 184 -9.31 -1.86 28.73
CA ASP A 184 -8.42 -1.39 29.80
C ASP A 184 -8.60 0.11 30.04
N SER A 185 -8.73 0.92 28.97
CA SER A 185 -8.99 2.36 29.08
C SER A 185 -10.36 2.67 29.67
N ILE A 186 -11.39 1.88 29.34
CA ILE A 186 -12.75 2.02 29.89
C ILE A 186 -12.75 1.61 31.36
N ARG A 187 -12.11 0.49 31.72
CA ARG A 187 -11.94 0.07 33.12
C ARG A 187 -11.22 1.13 33.94
N SER A 188 -10.14 1.70 33.40
CA SER A 188 -9.41 2.80 34.04
C SER A 188 -10.27 4.05 34.21
N ALA A 189 -11.05 4.44 33.19
CA ALA A 189 -11.91 5.61 33.24
C ALA A 189 -13.12 5.43 34.18
N LEU A 190 -13.64 4.21 34.35
CA LEU A 190 -14.68 3.89 35.33
C LEU A 190 -14.14 3.93 36.76
N VAL A 191 -12.89 3.51 36.97
CA VAL A 191 -12.22 3.61 38.28
C VAL A 191 -11.92 5.08 38.61
N ASP A 192 -11.46 5.89 37.65
CA ASP A 192 -11.22 7.33 37.84
C ASP A 192 -12.52 8.13 38.01
N GLY A 193 -13.59 7.73 37.30
CA GLY A 193 -14.92 8.37 37.38
C GLY A 193 -15.65 8.14 38.70
N GLY A 194 -15.20 7.18 39.52
CA GLY A 194 -15.75 6.90 40.84
C GLY A 194 -15.33 7.88 41.95
N VAL A 195 -14.30 8.70 41.72
CA VAL A 195 -13.69 9.56 42.76
C VAL A 195 -14.12 11.04 42.63
N GLY A 196 -14.99 11.39 41.67
CA GLY A 196 -15.15 12.79 41.23
C GLY A 196 -16.55 13.39 41.11
N LEU A 197 -17.61 12.79 41.67
CA LEU A 197 -18.99 13.27 41.43
C LEU A 197 -19.90 13.31 42.66
N GLU A 198 -19.41 13.86 43.77
CA GLU A 198 -20.28 14.48 44.78
C GLU A 198 -20.67 15.89 44.31
N GLY A 199 -21.78 16.03 43.57
CA GLY A 199 -22.24 17.39 43.22
C GLY A 199 -23.24 17.56 42.10
N ARG A 200 -24.24 16.68 41.94
CA ARG A 200 -25.49 17.05 41.23
C ARG A 200 -26.57 15.97 41.39
N ARG A 201 -27.45 16.15 42.37
CA ARG A 201 -28.74 15.43 42.41
C ARG A 201 -29.85 16.33 41.88
N GLY A 202 -30.32 16.00 40.68
CA GLY A 202 -31.56 16.48 40.08
C GLY A 202 -32.31 15.30 39.47
N ASN A 203 -33.23 14.77 40.28
CA ASN A 203 -34.44 13.98 39.97
C ASN A 203 -34.54 13.18 38.66
N GLY A 204 -34.68 11.85 38.78
CA GLY A 204 -35.45 11.02 37.84
C GLY A 204 -34.76 9.75 37.30
N GLY A 205 -35.21 8.57 37.76
CA GLY A 205 -35.44 7.42 36.88
C GLY A 205 -34.30 6.42 36.60
N VAL A 206 -34.03 5.54 37.57
CA VAL A 206 -33.75 4.07 37.50
C VAL A 206 -32.91 3.47 36.36
N SER A 207 -31.84 2.79 36.79
CA SER A 207 -31.35 1.45 36.36
C SER A 207 -29.95 1.41 35.74
N ALA A 208 -28.93 1.10 36.55
CA ALA A 208 -27.89 0.12 36.22
C ALA A 208 -26.88 -0.08 37.38
N GLY A 209 -26.76 -1.32 37.84
CA GLY A 209 -25.50 -1.87 38.37
C GLY A 209 -25.20 -1.68 39.85
N LEU A 210 -25.90 -2.41 40.73
CA LEU A 210 -25.38 -2.74 42.06
C LEU A 210 -24.22 -3.73 41.91
N THR A 211 -23.08 -3.43 42.52
CA THR A 211 -21.90 -4.30 42.51
C THR A 211 -22.09 -5.45 43.50
N LEU A 212 -21.39 -6.57 43.27
CA LEU A 212 -21.50 -7.79 44.09
C LEU A 212 -21.12 -7.56 45.57
N ASP A 213 -20.31 -6.54 45.87
CA ASP A 213 -19.96 -6.12 47.24
C ASP A 213 -21.14 -5.51 48.02
N ASP A 214 -22.07 -4.81 47.34
CA ASP A 214 -23.28 -4.25 47.98
C ASP A 214 -24.28 -5.35 48.40
N ILE A 215 -24.24 -6.50 47.72
CA ILE A 215 -25.11 -7.65 48.01
C ILE A 215 -24.59 -8.43 49.22
N ILE A 216 -23.27 -8.49 49.42
CA ILE A 216 -22.65 -9.20 50.55
C ILE A 216 -22.77 -8.38 51.84
N GLY A 217 -22.65 -7.04 51.76
CA GLY A 217 -22.90 -6.16 52.91
C GLY A 217 -24.36 -6.11 53.39
N GLY A 218 -25.31 -6.45 52.51
CA GLY A 218 -26.75 -6.47 52.82
C GLY A 218 -27.23 -7.70 53.60
N PHE A 219 -26.41 -8.74 53.74
CA PHE A 219 -26.79 -10.00 54.40
C PHE A 219 -26.38 -10.06 55.89
N SER A 220 -25.58 -9.11 56.38
CA SER A 220 -25.07 -9.10 57.76
C SER A 220 -25.72 -8.07 58.69
N GLY A 221 -26.88 -7.50 58.35
CA GLY A 221 -27.44 -6.40 59.14
C GLY A 221 -28.94 -6.22 58.98
N ARG A 222 -29.75 -7.18 59.45
CA ARG A 222 -31.18 -6.94 59.73
C ARG A 222 -31.78 -7.99 60.67
N ALA A 223 -31.39 -7.96 61.94
CA ALA A 223 -32.21 -8.47 63.03
C ALA A 223 -32.87 -7.26 63.70
N GLY A 224 -34.17 -7.08 63.46
CA GLY A 224 -35.00 -6.18 64.25
C GLY A 224 -35.35 -6.86 65.56
N GLY A 225 -35.09 -6.18 66.67
CA GLY A 225 -35.49 -6.58 68.02
C GLY A 225 -35.25 -5.39 68.93
N GLU A 226 -36.34 -4.81 69.41
CA GLU A 226 -36.42 -3.55 70.14
C GLU A 226 -35.62 -3.57 71.45
N ASP A 227 -34.87 -2.48 71.65
CA ASP A 227 -34.29 -2.08 72.94
C ASP A 227 -35.41 -1.89 73.98
N MET A 228 -35.58 -2.84 74.89
CA MET A 228 -36.25 -2.64 76.17
C MET A 228 -35.30 -3.05 77.30
N ASN A 229 -34.71 -2.03 77.91
CA ASN A 229 -33.68 -2.11 78.94
C ASN A 229 -34.09 -2.93 80.18
N GLU A 230 -33.17 -3.78 80.63
CA GLU A 230 -33.17 -4.61 81.84
C GLU A 230 -33.50 -3.88 83.16
N PHE A 231 -33.51 -2.55 83.16
CA PHE A 231 -33.86 -1.74 84.33
C PHE A 231 -35.38 -1.67 84.58
N ALA A 232 -36.21 -1.92 83.55
CA ALA A 232 -37.68 -1.91 83.66
C ALA A 232 -38.26 -3.23 84.21
N ARG A 233 -37.51 -4.35 84.12
CA ARG A 233 -37.92 -5.63 84.72
C ARG A 233 -37.62 -5.70 86.23
N LYS A 234 -36.76 -4.81 86.73
CA LYS A 234 -36.35 -4.74 88.14
C LYS A 234 -37.32 -3.92 89.02
N MET A 235 -38.21 -3.14 88.42
CA MET A 235 -39.26 -2.37 89.13
C MET A 235 -40.61 -3.09 89.25
N LEU A 236 -40.73 -4.32 88.73
CA LEU A 236 -41.95 -5.15 88.81
C LEU A 236 -41.86 -6.28 89.85
N PHE A 237 -40.73 -6.40 90.56
CA PHE A 237 -40.53 -7.36 91.66
C PHE A 237 -40.45 -6.69 93.05
N THR A 238 -40.65 -5.38 93.13
CA THR A 238 -40.55 -4.59 94.38
C THR A 238 -41.84 -3.86 94.73
N THR A 239 -42.97 -4.24 94.14
CA THR A 239 -44.25 -3.54 94.36
C THR A 239 -45.42 -4.51 94.30
N GLU A 240 -45.40 -5.56 95.12
CA GLU A 240 -46.59 -6.36 95.42
C GLU A 240 -46.40 -7.20 96.70
N GLN A 241 -46.11 -6.54 97.83
CA GLN A 241 -46.43 -7.05 99.18
C GLN A 241 -46.72 -5.88 100.14
N GLY A 242 -47.92 -5.90 100.75
CA GLY A 242 -48.39 -5.01 101.83
C GLY A 242 -49.05 -3.74 101.28
N GLU A 243 -50.35 -3.49 101.43
CA GLU A 243 -51.26 -3.48 102.59
C GLU A 243 -52.72 -3.46 102.06
N GLN A 244 -53.84 -3.77 102.73
CA GLN A 244 -54.27 -4.17 104.08
C GLN A 244 -55.81 -4.40 103.97
N THR A 245 -56.40 -5.26 104.80
CA THR A 245 -57.37 -4.85 105.86
C THR A 245 -57.93 -6.07 106.63
N ASP A 246 -57.63 -6.10 107.94
CA ASP A 246 -58.50 -6.28 109.12
C ASP A 246 -59.77 -7.16 108.99
N SER A 247 -60.17 -8.08 109.88
CA SER A 247 -60.01 -8.17 111.35
C SER A 247 -60.55 -9.54 111.88
N GLY A 248 -60.03 -10.02 113.03
CA GLY A 248 -60.86 -10.76 114.03
C GLY A 248 -60.54 -12.21 114.47
N ALA A 249 -59.50 -12.38 115.31
CA ALA A 249 -59.38 -13.25 116.51
C ALA A 249 -59.53 -14.81 116.48
N ALA A 250 -58.47 -15.56 116.85
CA ALA A 250 -58.22 -16.10 118.22
C ALA A 250 -57.24 -17.33 118.30
N VAL A 251 -56.09 -17.13 118.98
CA VAL A 251 -55.39 -18.00 119.99
C VAL A 251 -54.36 -19.13 119.61
N ALA A 252 -53.12 -18.94 120.13
CA ALA A 252 -52.12 -19.85 120.77
C ALA A 252 -50.92 -20.54 120.05
N SER A 253 -49.71 -19.96 120.28
CA SER A 253 -48.41 -20.48 120.83
C SER A 253 -47.55 -21.63 120.23
N GLY A 254 -46.23 -21.39 120.07
CA GLY A 254 -45.11 -22.39 120.05
C GLY A 254 -43.75 -21.84 119.51
N PRO A 255 -42.53 -22.27 119.93
CA PRO A 255 -41.34 -21.40 120.14
C PRO A 255 -40.14 -21.48 119.14
N LYS A 256 -39.14 -20.58 119.32
CA LYS A 256 -38.02 -20.16 118.44
C LYS A 256 -36.77 -21.08 118.38
N GLU A 257 -36.15 -21.22 117.19
CA GLU A 257 -34.80 -21.79 116.90
C GLU A 257 -33.81 -20.72 116.39
N THR A 258 -32.49 -20.96 116.57
CA THR A 258 -31.33 -20.08 116.33
C THR A 258 -30.85 -20.03 114.85
N GLU A 259 -30.26 -18.92 114.41
CA GLU A 259 -30.01 -18.61 112.97
C GLU A 259 -29.08 -19.58 112.20
N GLU A 260 -28.15 -20.30 112.84
CA GLU A 260 -27.24 -21.24 112.13
C GLU A 260 -27.94 -22.53 111.65
N GLU A 261 -28.87 -23.09 112.42
CA GLU A 261 -29.66 -24.28 111.99
C GLU A 261 -30.62 -23.95 110.85
N ARG A 262 -31.05 -22.69 110.76
CA ARG A 262 -31.94 -22.21 109.70
C ARG A 262 -31.22 -22.13 108.35
N LEU A 263 -29.92 -21.81 108.34
CA LEU A 263 -29.10 -21.80 107.13
C LEU A 263 -28.79 -23.22 106.63
N GLU A 264 -28.52 -24.17 107.53
CA GLU A 264 -28.26 -25.56 107.12
C GLU A 264 -29.54 -26.24 106.60
N LYS A 265 -30.71 -25.98 107.22
CA LYS A 265 -32.02 -26.43 106.68
C LYS A 265 -32.32 -25.79 105.33
N GLN A 266 -32.08 -24.48 105.16
CA GLN A 266 -32.23 -23.81 103.85
C GLN A 266 -31.28 -24.39 102.79
N ARG A 267 -30.07 -24.79 103.18
CA ARG A 267 -29.10 -25.41 102.27
C ARG A 267 -29.52 -26.82 101.86
N GLN A 268 -30.03 -27.62 102.80
CA GLN A 268 -30.60 -28.94 102.52
C GLN A 268 -31.84 -28.85 101.62
N GLU A 269 -32.75 -27.90 101.89
CA GLU A 269 -33.91 -27.64 101.04
C GLU A 269 -33.51 -27.22 99.63
N LEU A 270 -32.47 -26.37 99.48
CA LEU A 270 -31.92 -25.99 98.19
C LEU A 270 -31.27 -27.17 97.45
N ASP A 271 -30.55 -28.04 98.14
CA ASP A 271 -29.95 -29.24 97.55
C ASP A 271 -31.04 -30.26 97.12
N GLU A 272 -32.11 -30.41 97.90
CA GLU A 272 -33.28 -31.24 97.54
C GLU A 272 -34.05 -30.68 96.33
N LEU A 273 -34.27 -29.36 96.30
CA LEU A 273 -34.88 -28.67 95.16
C LEU A 273 -34.00 -28.75 93.92
N GLN A 274 -32.68 -28.63 94.06
CA GLN A 274 -31.73 -28.82 92.97
C GLN A 274 -31.77 -30.27 92.46
N SER A 275 -31.82 -31.25 93.35
CA SER A 275 -31.94 -32.66 92.99
C SER A 275 -33.24 -32.97 92.24
N SER A 276 -34.38 -32.45 92.72
CA SER A 276 -35.67 -32.59 92.04
C SER A 276 -35.69 -31.87 90.68
N LEU A 277 -35.03 -30.71 90.58
CA LEU A 277 -34.89 -29.99 89.31
C LEU A 277 -34.02 -30.78 88.33
N THR A 278 -32.91 -31.38 88.78
CA THR A 278 -32.07 -32.23 87.92
C THR A 278 -32.83 -33.46 87.43
N ALA A 279 -33.61 -34.12 88.29
CA ALA A 279 -34.42 -35.27 87.89
C ALA A 279 -35.50 -34.89 86.86
N ALA A 280 -36.20 -33.77 87.05
CA ALA A 280 -37.17 -33.27 86.08
C ALA A 280 -36.52 -32.85 84.75
N VAL A 281 -35.30 -32.30 84.79
CA VAL A 281 -34.53 -31.97 83.57
C VAL A 281 -34.11 -33.23 82.82
N ASP A 282 -33.73 -34.30 83.53
CA ASP A 282 -33.37 -35.58 82.91
C ASP A 282 -34.59 -36.26 82.27
N GLU A 283 -35.77 -36.24 82.90
CA GLU A 283 -37.02 -36.75 82.33
C GLU A 283 -37.47 -35.93 81.10
N ILE A 284 -37.32 -34.61 81.14
CA ILE A 284 -37.53 -33.75 79.96
C ILE A 284 -36.53 -34.09 78.85
N ALA A 285 -35.27 -34.40 79.19
CA ALA A 285 -34.27 -34.80 78.22
C ALA A 285 -34.57 -36.17 77.60
N GLU A 286 -35.12 -37.11 78.35
CA GLU A 286 -35.54 -38.43 77.86
C GLU A 286 -36.76 -38.32 76.94
N THR A 287 -37.82 -37.62 77.37
CA THR A 287 -39.00 -37.38 76.54
C THR A 287 -38.70 -36.60 75.25
N ASN A 288 -37.73 -35.68 75.29
CA ASN A 288 -37.26 -35.01 74.08
C ASN A 288 -36.53 -35.96 73.13
N ARG A 289 -35.74 -36.93 73.65
CA ARG A 289 -35.12 -37.97 72.81
C ARG A 289 -36.18 -38.86 72.16
N ASP A 290 -37.17 -39.32 72.91
CA ASP A 290 -38.28 -40.12 72.36
C ASP A 290 -39.05 -39.33 71.29
N MET A 291 -39.29 -38.04 71.52
CA MET A 291 -39.94 -37.17 70.55
C MET A 291 -39.11 -37.01 69.28
N GLU A 292 -37.79 -36.90 69.40
CA GLU A 292 -36.86 -36.91 68.26
C GLU A 292 -36.90 -38.23 67.49
N GLU A 293 -36.97 -39.37 68.17
CA GLU A 293 -37.11 -40.70 67.55
C GLU A 293 -38.45 -40.83 66.81
N PHE A 294 -39.57 -40.42 67.42
CA PHE A 294 -40.87 -40.42 66.75
C PHE A 294 -40.92 -39.48 65.56
N MET A 295 -40.29 -38.30 65.64
CA MET A 295 -40.18 -37.39 64.50
C MET A 295 -39.38 -38.02 63.34
N GLN A 296 -38.32 -38.77 63.64
CA GLN A 296 -37.56 -39.49 62.62
C GLN A 296 -38.40 -40.61 61.98
N LEU A 297 -39.13 -41.39 62.78
CA LEU A 297 -40.01 -42.44 62.28
C LEU A 297 -41.15 -41.88 61.41
N LEU A 298 -41.77 -40.77 61.83
CA LEU A 298 -42.80 -40.09 61.03
C LEU A 298 -42.26 -39.61 59.69
N ARG A 299 -41.06 -39.01 59.66
CA ARG A 299 -40.41 -38.62 58.41
C ARG A 299 -40.10 -39.81 57.51
N GLN A 300 -39.69 -40.94 58.09
CA GLN A 300 -39.44 -42.16 57.33
C GLN A 300 -40.73 -42.73 56.72
N LEU A 301 -41.80 -42.84 57.51
CA LEU A 301 -43.10 -43.31 57.02
C LEU A 301 -43.69 -42.37 55.96
N GLU A 302 -43.52 -41.06 56.11
CA GLU A 302 -43.92 -40.08 55.10
C GLU A 302 -43.13 -40.26 53.79
N ALA A 303 -41.83 -40.56 53.87
CA ALA A 303 -41.02 -40.89 52.70
C ALA A 303 -41.49 -42.19 52.03
N ASP A 304 -41.79 -43.24 52.80
CA ASP A 304 -42.27 -44.52 52.29
C ASP A 304 -43.64 -44.38 51.60
N ILE A 305 -44.56 -43.59 52.19
CA ILE A 305 -45.87 -43.30 51.57
C ILE A 305 -45.69 -42.57 50.25
N ASN A 306 -44.81 -41.57 50.18
CA ASN A 306 -44.51 -40.84 48.95
C ASN A 306 -43.89 -41.75 47.88
N GLU A 307 -43.03 -42.69 48.27
CA GLU A 307 -42.44 -43.68 47.35
C GLU A 307 -43.50 -44.63 46.79
N GLU A 308 -44.39 -45.16 47.64
CA GLU A 308 -45.48 -46.04 47.22
C GLU A 308 -46.53 -45.32 46.37
N ASP A 309 -46.84 -44.05 46.65
CA ASP A 309 -47.69 -43.24 45.76
C ASP A 309 -47.05 -43.00 44.40
N GLY A 310 -45.73 -42.81 44.36
CA GLY A 310 -44.95 -42.78 43.13
C GLY A 310 -45.06 -44.09 42.35
N ARG A 311 -44.83 -45.24 43.00
CA ARG A 311 -44.99 -46.57 42.39
C ARG A 311 -46.41 -46.80 41.87
N ARG A 312 -47.42 -46.43 42.66
CA ARG A 312 -48.83 -46.54 42.27
C ARG A 312 -49.11 -45.73 41.01
N GLY A 313 -48.62 -44.49 40.95
CA GLY A 313 -48.74 -43.64 39.76
C GLY A 313 -48.09 -44.25 38.52
N ASP A 314 -46.93 -44.87 38.66
CA ASP A 314 -46.24 -45.54 37.54
C ASP A 314 -46.94 -46.82 37.09
N LEU A 315 -47.43 -47.64 38.02
CA LEU A 315 -48.24 -48.81 37.70
C LEU A 315 -49.53 -48.42 36.98
N GLU A 316 -50.17 -47.33 37.38
CA GLU A 316 -51.38 -46.83 36.73
C GLU A 316 -51.09 -46.37 35.28
N LYS A 317 -49.97 -45.69 35.03
CA LYS A 317 -49.53 -45.34 33.67
C LYS A 317 -49.30 -46.60 32.83
N GLN A 318 -48.60 -47.59 33.37
CA GLN A 318 -48.35 -48.85 32.67
C GLN A 318 -49.66 -49.58 32.38
N TYR A 319 -50.59 -49.62 33.33
CA TYR A 319 -51.91 -50.21 33.13
C TYR A 319 -52.69 -49.48 32.03
N LYS A 320 -52.69 -48.15 32.02
CA LYS A 320 -53.34 -47.35 30.96
C LYS A 320 -52.75 -47.66 29.58
N ILE A 321 -51.42 -47.78 29.46
CA ILE A 321 -50.75 -48.16 28.21
C ILE A 321 -51.16 -49.58 27.80
N LYS A 322 -51.07 -50.54 28.71
CA LYS A 322 -51.46 -51.94 28.44
C LYS A 322 -52.93 -52.03 28.03
N LYS A 323 -53.85 -51.36 28.73
CA LYS A 323 -55.28 -51.30 28.39
C LYS A 323 -55.53 -50.73 27.00
N LYS A 324 -54.87 -49.64 26.64
CA LYS A 324 -54.94 -49.07 25.29
C LYS A 324 -54.39 -50.02 24.23
N THR A 325 -53.27 -50.68 24.53
CA THR A 325 -52.63 -51.66 23.64
C THR A 325 -53.53 -52.87 23.40
N PHE A 326 -54.14 -53.42 24.45
CA PHE A 326 -55.13 -54.51 24.33
C PHE A 326 -56.36 -54.08 23.52
N ALA A 327 -56.89 -52.88 23.75
CA ALA A 327 -58.02 -52.36 22.95
C ALA A 327 -57.67 -52.16 21.46
N LEU A 328 -56.40 -51.92 21.14
CA LEU A 328 -55.91 -51.85 19.75
C LEU A 328 -55.74 -53.24 19.11
N LEU A 329 -55.57 -54.30 19.90
CA LEU A 329 -55.48 -55.68 19.42
C LEU A 329 -56.85 -56.25 18.99
N ASP A 330 -57.95 -55.81 19.61
CA ASP A 330 -59.30 -56.28 19.27
C ASP A 330 -59.65 -56.01 17.79
N ASN A 331 -59.05 -54.97 17.18
CA ASN A 331 -59.15 -54.63 15.76
C ASN A 331 -57.76 -54.58 15.07
N ALA A 332 -56.87 -55.53 15.39
CA ALA A 332 -55.47 -55.52 14.94
C ALA A 332 -55.30 -55.37 13.42
N ASP A 333 -56.09 -56.10 12.62
CA ASP A 333 -55.96 -56.08 11.16
C ASP A 333 -56.44 -54.77 10.52
N GLU A 334 -57.49 -54.15 11.07
CA GLU A 334 -57.97 -52.84 10.61
C GLU A 334 -56.99 -51.72 11.01
N ASN A 335 -56.48 -51.75 12.24
CA ASN A 335 -55.49 -50.80 12.73
C ASN A 335 -54.17 -50.92 11.95
N LEU A 336 -53.73 -52.14 11.62
CA LEU A 336 -52.56 -52.38 10.79
C LEU A 336 -52.73 -51.81 9.38
N LYS A 337 -53.89 -52.01 8.75
CA LYS A 337 -54.20 -51.43 7.43
C LYS A 337 -54.21 -49.90 7.47
N GLN A 338 -54.81 -49.29 8.50
CA GLN A 338 -54.81 -47.84 8.66
C GLN A 338 -53.38 -47.29 8.86
N LEU A 339 -52.55 -47.96 9.65
CA LEU A 339 -51.15 -47.59 9.84
C LEU A 339 -50.33 -47.75 8.56
N GLN A 340 -50.54 -48.83 7.80
CA GLN A 340 -49.90 -49.02 6.49
C GLN A 340 -50.32 -47.92 5.51
N MET A 341 -51.60 -47.56 5.46
CA MET A 341 -52.07 -46.42 4.65
C MET A 341 -51.43 -45.10 5.09
N LEU A 342 -51.39 -44.81 6.38
CA LEU A 342 -50.75 -43.60 6.90
C LEU A 342 -49.25 -43.56 6.58
N CYS A 343 -48.57 -44.71 6.63
CA CYS A 343 -47.16 -44.83 6.29
C CYS A 343 -46.92 -44.65 4.77
N GLN A 344 -47.81 -45.19 3.94
CA GLN A 344 -47.76 -44.96 2.48
C GLN A 344 -48.04 -43.51 2.12
N GLN A 345 -49.05 -42.90 2.75
CA GLN A 345 -49.38 -41.48 2.56
C GLN A 345 -48.24 -40.57 3.02
N SER A 346 -47.62 -40.85 4.17
CA SER A 346 -46.47 -40.06 4.65
C SER A 346 -45.24 -40.26 3.77
N SER A 347 -44.98 -41.48 3.28
CA SER A 347 -43.92 -41.74 2.31
C SER A 347 -44.16 -41.01 0.99
N ALA A 348 -45.40 -41.00 0.48
CA ALA A 348 -45.75 -40.29 -0.74
C ALA A 348 -45.57 -38.77 -0.57
N ALA A 349 -46.04 -38.22 0.55
CA ALA A 349 -45.86 -36.80 0.89
C ALA A 349 -44.37 -36.42 1.01
N LEU A 350 -43.53 -37.30 1.56
CA LEU A 350 -42.08 -37.07 1.64
C LEU A 350 -41.42 -37.03 0.25
N ILE A 351 -41.82 -37.91 -0.66
CA ILE A 351 -41.29 -37.93 -2.04
C ILE A 351 -41.72 -36.66 -2.78
N GLU A 352 -42.98 -36.25 -2.65
CA GLU A 352 -43.50 -35.02 -3.25
C GLU A 352 -42.76 -33.79 -2.72
N MET A 353 -42.60 -33.67 -1.40
CA MET A 353 -41.85 -32.60 -0.76
C MET A 353 -40.37 -32.59 -1.20
N ALA A 354 -39.73 -33.75 -1.36
CA ALA A 354 -38.37 -33.85 -1.89
C ALA A 354 -38.29 -33.37 -3.34
N GLY A 355 -39.31 -33.69 -4.16
CA GLY A 355 -39.44 -33.20 -5.53
C GLY A 355 -39.59 -31.68 -5.60
N GLU A 356 -40.47 -31.11 -4.77
CA GLU A 356 -40.64 -29.66 -4.66
C GLU A 356 -39.36 -28.96 -4.19
N TRP A 357 -38.68 -29.54 -3.19
CA TRP A 357 -37.41 -29.04 -2.69
C TRP A 357 -36.33 -29.02 -3.78
N GLU A 358 -36.17 -30.11 -4.53
CA GLU A 358 -35.15 -30.18 -5.58
C GLU A 358 -35.48 -29.23 -6.74
N ARG A 359 -36.77 -29.03 -7.06
CA ARG A 359 -37.23 -28.05 -8.05
C ARG A 359 -36.81 -26.62 -7.68
N VAL A 360 -36.80 -26.28 -6.40
CA VAL A 360 -36.38 -24.95 -5.91
C VAL A 360 -34.85 -24.88 -5.72
N ARG A 361 -34.23 -25.95 -5.19
CA ARG A 361 -32.80 -26.00 -4.88
C ARG A 361 -31.93 -25.96 -6.13
N ARG A 362 -32.27 -26.75 -7.15
CA ARG A 362 -31.47 -26.87 -8.38
C ARG A 362 -31.22 -25.52 -9.08
N PRO A 363 -32.22 -24.68 -9.38
CA PRO A 363 -31.98 -23.39 -10.02
C PRO A 363 -31.19 -22.42 -9.12
N ILE A 364 -31.29 -22.51 -7.80
CA ILE A 364 -30.49 -21.68 -6.88
C ILE A 364 -29.02 -22.10 -6.92
N VAL A 365 -28.74 -23.41 -6.90
CA VAL A 365 -27.38 -23.95 -6.99
C VAL A 365 -26.76 -23.62 -8.34
N ASP A 366 -27.51 -23.75 -9.43
CA ASP A 366 -27.03 -23.42 -10.77
C ASP A 366 -26.74 -21.92 -10.91
N LYS A 367 -27.63 -21.05 -10.40
CA LYS A 367 -27.37 -19.60 -10.32
C LYS A 367 -26.13 -19.29 -9.47
N PHE A 368 -25.95 -19.97 -8.34
CA PHE A 368 -24.77 -19.78 -7.49
C PHE A 368 -23.48 -20.17 -8.22
N ARG A 369 -23.48 -21.28 -8.95
CA ARG A 369 -22.35 -21.71 -9.78
C ARG A 369 -22.06 -20.70 -10.88
N ALA A 370 -23.08 -20.29 -11.64
CA ALA A 370 -22.94 -19.28 -12.69
C ALA A 370 -22.38 -17.95 -12.15
N LEU A 371 -22.89 -17.46 -11.01
CA LEU A 371 -22.39 -16.23 -10.39
C LEU A 371 -20.96 -16.37 -9.86
N ARG A 372 -20.57 -17.56 -9.39
CA ARG A 372 -19.21 -17.84 -8.95
C ARG A 372 -18.24 -17.82 -10.14
N ASP A 373 -18.62 -18.44 -11.25
CA ASP A 373 -17.80 -18.50 -12.46
C ASP A 373 -17.68 -17.11 -13.11
N GLU A 374 -18.78 -16.36 -13.18
CA GLU A 374 -18.78 -14.96 -13.64
C GLU A 374 -17.84 -14.09 -12.80
N ARG A 375 -17.89 -14.24 -11.46
CA ARG A 375 -16.99 -13.50 -10.57
C ARG A 375 -15.52 -13.91 -10.75
N ALA A 376 -15.25 -15.18 -11.03
CA ALA A 376 -13.90 -15.65 -11.34
C ALA A 376 -13.39 -15.02 -12.64
N ASN A 377 -14.20 -15.04 -13.70
CA ASN A 377 -13.89 -14.42 -14.99
C ASN A 377 -13.63 -12.92 -14.86
N GLN A 378 -14.49 -12.19 -14.14
CA GLN A 378 -14.29 -10.75 -13.89
C GLN A 378 -12.99 -10.45 -13.15
N ASN A 379 -12.60 -11.30 -12.19
CA ASN A 379 -11.34 -11.15 -11.47
C ASN A 379 -10.13 -11.37 -12.41
N ASP A 380 -10.20 -12.36 -13.29
CA ASP A 380 -9.11 -12.63 -14.23
C ASP A 380 -9.02 -11.57 -15.33
N GLU A 381 -10.16 -11.04 -15.80
CA GLU A 381 -10.20 -9.90 -16.71
C GLU A 381 -9.63 -8.63 -16.05
N ALA A 382 -9.96 -8.38 -14.78
CA ALA A 382 -9.40 -7.27 -14.00
C ALA A 382 -7.88 -7.38 -13.84
N LYS A 383 -7.37 -8.59 -13.56
CA LYS A 383 -5.91 -8.84 -13.51
C LYS A 383 -5.26 -8.59 -14.86
N SER A 384 -5.84 -9.08 -15.95
CA SER A 384 -5.31 -8.84 -17.31
C SER A 384 -5.25 -7.35 -17.64
N LYS A 385 -6.32 -6.60 -17.34
CA LYS A 385 -6.35 -5.14 -17.49
C LYS A 385 -5.28 -4.46 -16.63
N LEU A 386 -5.07 -4.91 -15.39
CA LEU A 386 -4.06 -4.37 -14.48
C LEU A 386 -2.64 -4.59 -15.01
N GLU A 387 -2.32 -5.79 -15.50
CA GLU A 387 -1.02 -6.08 -16.12
C GLU A 387 -0.78 -5.19 -17.35
N ARG A 388 -1.79 -5.02 -18.21
CA ARG A 388 -1.67 -4.11 -19.37
C ARG A 388 -1.42 -2.66 -18.94
N VAL A 389 -2.03 -2.20 -17.85
CA VAL A 389 -1.75 -0.87 -17.29
C VAL A 389 -0.31 -0.77 -16.76
N LYS A 390 0.22 -1.82 -16.12
CA LYS A 390 1.61 -1.85 -15.67
C LYS A 390 2.58 -1.78 -16.85
N GLU A 391 2.33 -2.54 -17.91
CA GLU A 391 3.13 -2.50 -19.14
C GLU A 391 3.11 -1.11 -19.79
N MET A 392 1.94 -0.49 -19.91
CA MET A 392 1.83 0.89 -20.43
C MET A 392 2.59 1.89 -19.55
N ARG A 393 2.51 1.78 -18.23
CA ARG A 393 3.27 2.65 -17.31
C ARG A 393 4.78 2.47 -17.47
N ALA A 394 5.25 1.24 -17.66
CA ALA A 394 6.66 0.96 -17.91
C ALA A 394 7.12 1.58 -19.24
N LEU A 395 6.31 1.46 -20.30
CA LEU A 395 6.57 2.11 -21.59
C LEU A 395 6.61 3.64 -21.47
N ILE A 396 5.64 4.25 -20.79
CA ILE A 396 5.63 5.69 -20.55
C ILE A 396 6.90 6.14 -19.84
N LYS A 397 7.33 5.42 -18.79
CA LYS A 397 8.57 5.73 -18.06
C LYS A 397 9.80 5.65 -18.98
N LYS A 398 9.84 4.65 -19.87
CA LYS A 398 10.91 4.52 -20.87
C LYS A 398 10.90 5.69 -21.86
N LEU A 399 9.74 6.04 -22.41
CA LEU A 399 9.59 7.15 -23.35
C LEU A 399 9.96 8.50 -22.72
N ILE A 400 9.59 8.74 -21.46
CA ILE A 400 9.99 9.95 -20.73
C ILE A 400 11.52 10.02 -20.60
N ALA A 401 12.18 8.90 -20.29
CA ALA A 401 13.64 8.86 -20.22
C ALA A 401 14.29 9.13 -21.58
N GLU A 402 13.73 8.58 -22.67
CA GLU A 402 14.19 8.84 -24.04
C GLU A 402 14.00 10.30 -24.45
N ILE A 403 12.88 10.93 -24.09
CA ILE A 403 12.62 12.35 -24.34
C ILE A 403 13.68 13.20 -23.64
N ARG A 404 13.91 12.98 -22.34
CA ARG A 404 14.92 13.72 -21.57
C ARG A 404 16.32 13.58 -22.17
N ALA A 405 16.71 12.36 -22.56
CA ALA A 405 17.98 12.12 -23.20
C ALA A 405 18.11 12.87 -24.55
N LYS A 406 17.03 12.94 -25.32
CA LYS A 406 17.00 13.70 -26.59
C LYS A 406 17.01 15.20 -26.37
N GLU A 407 16.33 15.71 -25.35
CA GLU A 407 16.37 17.12 -24.96
C GLU A 407 17.78 17.54 -24.53
N GLU A 408 18.46 16.71 -23.75
CA GLU A 408 19.85 16.95 -23.36
C GLU A 408 20.78 16.96 -24.58
N LEU A 409 20.66 15.98 -25.47
CA LEU A 409 21.42 15.94 -26.72
C LEU A 409 21.12 17.15 -27.61
N PHE A 410 19.85 17.56 -27.71
CA PHE A 410 19.46 18.74 -28.44
C PHE A 410 20.11 20.01 -27.85
N GLY A 411 20.13 20.14 -26.53
CA GLY A 411 20.82 21.22 -25.84
C GLY A 411 22.32 21.27 -26.17
N GLN A 412 22.99 20.12 -26.10
CA GLN A 412 24.41 19.98 -26.48
C GLN A 412 24.65 20.35 -27.96
N LEU A 413 23.80 19.87 -28.87
CA LEU A 413 23.88 20.20 -30.30
C LEU A 413 23.64 21.69 -30.56
N GLN A 414 22.72 22.31 -29.83
CA GLN A 414 22.45 23.73 -29.97
C GLN A 414 23.61 24.58 -29.43
N GLU A 415 24.25 24.17 -28.35
CA GLU A 415 25.44 24.81 -27.79
C GLU A 415 26.64 24.68 -28.73
N THR A 416 26.90 23.47 -29.25
CA THR A 416 27.94 23.26 -30.27
C THR A 416 27.67 24.06 -31.54
N TYR A 417 26.41 24.20 -31.97
CA TYR A 417 26.05 25.06 -33.10
C TYR A 417 26.27 26.55 -32.81
N LYS A 418 25.96 27.02 -31.59
CA LYS A 418 26.23 28.41 -31.17
C LYS A 418 27.73 28.72 -31.16
N ASN A 419 28.54 27.77 -30.68
CA ASN A 419 30.01 27.85 -30.63
C ASN A 419 30.67 27.55 -31.99
N ALA A 420 29.88 26.98 -32.90
CA ALA A 420 30.05 26.92 -34.34
C ALA A 420 30.68 28.20 -34.95
N PRO A 421 31.88 28.20 -35.56
CA PRO A 421 32.35 29.36 -36.33
C PRO A 421 31.41 29.66 -37.51
N LYS A 422 30.51 30.64 -37.33
CA LYS A 422 29.45 31.02 -38.30
C LYS A 422 30.00 31.72 -39.55
N ASP A 423 31.23 32.23 -39.47
CA ASP A 423 31.90 32.94 -40.57
C ASP A 423 32.66 32.02 -41.53
N THR A 424 32.49 30.71 -41.41
CA THR A 424 33.12 29.79 -42.35
C THR A 424 32.31 29.70 -43.63
N ASN A 425 32.48 30.74 -44.45
CA ASN A 425 31.75 30.94 -45.69
C ASN A 425 31.94 29.72 -46.61
N ARG A 426 30.86 28.96 -46.83
CA ARG A 426 30.83 27.79 -47.73
C ARG A 426 31.49 28.09 -49.09
N SER A 427 31.39 29.32 -49.56
CA SER A 427 32.04 29.77 -50.79
C SER A 427 33.57 29.71 -50.73
N MET A 428 34.20 29.99 -49.58
CA MET A 428 35.64 29.89 -49.39
C MET A 428 36.12 28.44 -49.48
N TYR A 429 35.42 27.50 -48.82
CA TYR A 429 35.72 26.08 -48.96
C TYR A 429 35.51 25.58 -50.36
N THR A 430 34.40 25.97 -50.99
CA THR A 430 34.09 25.60 -52.38
C THR A 430 35.17 26.12 -53.32
N ARG A 431 35.59 27.38 -53.18
CA ARG A 431 36.67 27.99 -53.97
C ARG A 431 38.00 27.28 -53.75
N ARG A 432 38.37 27.01 -52.50
CA ARG A 432 39.61 26.29 -52.17
C ARG A 432 39.61 24.86 -52.72
N ILE A 433 38.47 24.16 -52.67
CA ILE A 433 38.32 22.83 -53.28
C ILE A 433 38.48 22.93 -54.80
N LEU A 434 37.82 23.91 -55.45
CA LEU A 434 37.92 24.13 -56.89
C LEU A 434 39.35 24.49 -57.33
N ASP A 435 40.06 25.31 -56.55
CA ASP A 435 41.46 25.66 -56.80
C ASP A 435 42.38 24.43 -56.65
N THR A 436 42.12 23.60 -55.63
CA THR A 436 42.83 22.32 -55.44
C THR A 436 42.58 21.39 -56.62
N VAL A 437 41.34 21.26 -57.09
CA VAL A 437 40.99 20.47 -58.28
C VAL A 437 41.67 21.01 -59.54
N LYS A 438 41.75 22.33 -59.70
CA LYS A 438 42.45 22.96 -60.82
C LYS A 438 43.95 22.66 -60.78
N ASN A 439 44.56 22.70 -59.59
CA ASN A 439 45.97 22.35 -59.41
C ASN A 439 46.22 20.88 -59.72
N ILE A 440 45.35 19.95 -59.28
CA ILE A 440 45.46 18.52 -59.61
C ILE A 440 45.37 18.30 -61.14
N LYS A 441 44.45 19.00 -61.82
CA LYS A 441 44.36 18.93 -63.29
C LYS A 441 45.63 19.42 -63.98
N LYS A 442 46.21 20.53 -63.50
CA LYS A 442 47.49 21.04 -64.02
C LYS A 442 48.62 20.04 -63.79
N GLN A 443 48.74 19.49 -62.59
CA GLN A 443 49.73 18.46 -62.26
C GLN A 443 49.61 17.24 -63.18
N LYS A 444 48.39 16.81 -63.53
CA LYS A 444 48.19 15.69 -64.46
C LYS A 444 48.78 15.98 -65.85
N VAL A 445 48.53 17.17 -66.39
CA VAL A 445 49.10 17.59 -67.68
C VAL A 445 50.62 17.67 -67.63
N ASP A 446 51.17 18.22 -66.54
CA ASP A 446 52.62 18.31 -66.36
C ASP A 446 53.26 16.91 -66.22
N ILE A 447 52.60 15.97 -65.53
CA ILE A 447 53.03 14.57 -65.46
C ILE A 447 53.00 13.91 -66.85
N ASP A 448 51.93 14.09 -67.62
CA ASP A 448 51.82 13.54 -68.98
C ASP A 448 52.94 14.05 -69.89
N LYS A 449 53.33 15.33 -69.74
CA LYS A 449 54.48 15.92 -70.43
C LYS A 449 55.79 15.27 -70.00
N ILE A 450 56.05 15.15 -68.70
CA ILE A 450 57.25 14.48 -68.17
C ILE A 450 57.34 13.03 -68.66
N LEU A 451 56.22 12.30 -68.73
CA LEU A 451 56.18 10.94 -69.26
C LEU A 451 56.54 10.88 -70.75
N LEU A 452 56.09 11.85 -71.56
CA LEU A 452 56.43 11.94 -72.98
C LEU A 452 57.91 12.26 -73.17
N ASP A 453 58.44 13.21 -72.42
CA ASP A 453 59.85 13.57 -72.42
C ASP A 453 60.71 12.38 -71.99
N THR A 454 60.31 11.64 -70.94
CA THR A 454 60.99 10.42 -70.47
C THR A 454 61.01 9.33 -71.53
N LYS A 455 59.89 9.11 -72.25
CA LYS A 455 59.83 8.14 -73.37
C LYS A 455 60.74 8.55 -74.53
N THR A 456 60.86 9.85 -74.77
CA THR A 456 61.71 10.39 -75.84
C THR A 456 63.19 10.19 -75.48
N LEU A 457 63.58 10.57 -74.26
CA LEU A 457 64.92 10.32 -73.74
C LEU A 457 65.27 8.83 -73.76
N GLN A 458 64.35 7.94 -73.38
CA GLN A 458 64.61 6.49 -73.44
C GLN A 458 64.86 6.01 -74.88
N LYS A 459 64.15 6.54 -75.87
CA LYS A 459 64.39 6.22 -77.29
C LYS A 459 65.75 6.73 -77.77
N GLU A 460 66.12 7.95 -77.37
CA GLU A 460 67.43 8.54 -77.70
C GLU A 460 68.56 7.71 -77.07
N ILE A 461 68.45 7.35 -75.79
CA ILE A 461 69.40 6.47 -75.08
C ILE A 461 69.53 5.15 -75.85
N ASN A 462 68.42 4.46 -76.14
CA ASN A 462 68.48 3.18 -76.85
C ASN A 462 69.08 3.33 -78.26
N THR A 463 68.77 4.41 -78.98
CA THR A 463 69.30 4.66 -80.33
C THR A 463 70.82 4.87 -80.29
N ILE A 464 71.31 5.64 -79.31
CA ILE A 464 72.74 5.88 -79.11
C ILE A 464 73.45 4.60 -78.64
N THR A 465 72.88 3.86 -77.69
CA THR A 465 73.42 2.57 -77.22
C THR A 465 73.52 1.56 -78.35
N ASP A 466 72.46 1.39 -79.14
CA ASP A 466 72.47 0.49 -80.30
C ASP A 466 73.48 0.93 -81.36
N SER A 467 73.64 2.24 -81.58
CA SER A 467 74.65 2.78 -82.49
C SER A 467 76.07 2.52 -81.98
N ALA A 468 76.29 2.64 -80.67
CA ALA A 468 77.58 2.36 -80.04
C ALA A 468 77.94 0.88 -80.15
N VAL A 469 77.00 -0.03 -79.87
CA VAL A 469 77.20 -1.48 -80.02
C VAL A 469 77.50 -1.86 -81.47
N ARG A 470 76.72 -1.35 -82.45
CA ARG A 470 76.98 -1.60 -83.88
C ARG A 470 78.33 -1.09 -84.35
N ALA A 471 78.73 0.12 -83.91
CA ALA A 471 80.03 0.69 -84.25
C ALA A 471 81.17 -0.15 -83.64
N PHE A 472 80.99 -0.61 -82.40
CA PHE A 472 81.95 -1.46 -81.71
C PHE A 472 82.13 -2.82 -82.41
N ASP A 473 81.05 -3.50 -82.78
CA ASP A 473 81.09 -4.77 -83.52
C ASP A 473 81.71 -4.62 -84.91
N ASN A 474 81.43 -3.52 -85.60
CA ASN A 474 82.07 -3.25 -86.90
C ASN A 474 83.60 -3.06 -86.76
N VAL A 475 84.05 -2.27 -85.78
CA VAL A 475 85.49 -2.12 -85.50
C VAL A 475 86.12 -3.46 -85.15
N LYS A 476 85.45 -4.26 -84.33
CA LYS A 476 85.87 -5.61 -83.95
C LYS A 476 86.05 -6.50 -85.19
N ASP A 477 85.06 -6.55 -86.09
CA ASP A 477 85.10 -7.36 -87.30
C ASP A 477 86.22 -6.93 -88.26
N ILE A 478 86.41 -5.62 -88.46
CA ILE A 478 87.52 -5.07 -89.27
C ILE A 478 88.87 -5.50 -88.69
N LEU A 479 89.05 -5.37 -87.37
CA LEU A 479 90.31 -5.74 -86.71
C LEU A 479 90.62 -7.23 -86.85
N TYR A 480 89.63 -8.11 -86.69
CA TYR A 480 89.78 -9.55 -86.85
C TYR A 480 90.04 -9.97 -88.30
N ALA A 481 89.49 -9.24 -89.27
CA ALA A 481 89.78 -9.46 -90.69
C ALA A 481 91.24 -9.11 -91.03
N ASP A 482 91.77 -8.00 -90.52
CA ASP A 482 93.12 -7.51 -90.82
C ASP A 482 94.23 -8.27 -90.08
N ALA A 483 93.96 -8.78 -88.87
CA ALA A 483 94.92 -9.59 -88.12
C ALA A 483 95.26 -10.95 -88.75
N LYS A 484 94.48 -11.40 -89.74
CA LYS A 484 94.85 -12.56 -90.57
C LYS A 484 95.99 -12.26 -91.53
N LYS A 485 96.24 -10.98 -91.84
CA LYS A 485 97.18 -10.53 -92.88
C LYS A 485 98.43 -9.84 -92.32
N ASP A 486 98.31 -9.18 -91.16
CA ASP A 486 99.36 -8.32 -90.63
C ASP A 486 99.63 -8.55 -89.13
N GLU A 487 100.91 -8.53 -88.73
CA GLU A 487 101.33 -8.75 -87.34
C GLU A 487 101.05 -7.52 -86.46
N THR A 488 101.10 -6.32 -87.06
CA THR A 488 100.68 -5.06 -86.42
C THR A 488 99.19 -5.08 -86.06
N ALA A 489 98.35 -5.70 -86.89
CA ALA A 489 96.93 -5.88 -86.61
C ALA A 489 96.67 -6.86 -85.45
N LYS A 490 97.55 -7.85 -85.23
CA LYS A 490 97.47 -8.72 -84.02
C LYS A 490 97.79 -7.95 -82.74
N LEU A 491 98.72 -7.00 -82.77
CA LEU A 491 98.97 -6.09 -81.65
C LEU A 491 97.77 -5.18 -81.41
N ALA A 492 97.15 -4.67 -82.48
CA ALA A 492 95.93 -3.87 -82.40
C ALA A 492 94.75 -4.65 -81.78
N ILE A 493 94.57 -5.95 -82.07
CA ILE A 493 93.57 -6.80 -81.40
C ILE A 493 93.80 -6.90 -79.90
N LYS A 494 95.05 -7.08 -79.46
CA LYS A 494 95.35 -7.13 -78.03
C LYS A 494 95.03 -5.81 -77.36
N SER A 495 95.39 -4.68 -77.98
CA SER A 495 95.03 -3.35 -77.50
C SER A 495 93.51 -3.12 -77.52
N PHE A 496 92.80 -3.59 -78.54
CA PHE A 496 91.34 -3.48 -78.64
C PHE A 496 90.62 -4.31 -77.57
N ALA A 497 91.10 -5.52 -77.26
CA ALA A 497 90.54 -6.33 -76.17
C ALA A 497 90.71 -5.64 -74.80
N VAL A 498 91.83 -4.96 -74.57
CA VAL A 498 92.02 -4.13 -73.37
C VAL A 498 91.06 -2.94 -73.37
N ILE A 499 90.85 -2.29 -74.53
CA ILE A 499 89.88 -1.19 -74.66
C ILE A 499 88.45 -1.70 -74.42
N ASP A 500 88.08 -2.88 -74.92
CA ASP A 500 86.78 -3.53 -74.69
C ASP A 500 86.54 -3.74 -73.20
N GLU A 501 87.49 -4.38 -72.50
CA GLU A 501 87.41 -4.61 -71.05
C GLU A 501 87.28 -3.29 -70.27
N LYS A 502 88.03 -2.26 -70.67
CA LYS A 502 87.94 -0.91 -70.06
C LYS A 502 86.61 -0.24 -70.37
N PHE A 503 86.06 -0.41 -71.57
CA PHE A 503 84.78 0.17 -71.96
C PHE A 503 83.60 -0.52 -71.28
N GLN A 504 83.63 -1.84 -71.14
CA GLN A 504 82.67 -2.61 -70.34
C GLN A 504 82.72 -2.20 -68.86
N SER A 505 83.93 -2.06 -68.30
CA SER A 505 84.11 -1.55 -66.94
C SER A 505 83.58 -0.12 -66.78
N LEU A 506 83.77 0.73 -67.79
CA LEU A 506 83.24 2.09 -67.80
C LEU A 506 81.72 2.12 -67.87
N LEU A 507 81.10 1.29 -68.72
CA LEU A 507 79.64 1.16 -68.81
C LEU A 507 79.04 0.73 -67.46
N LEU A 508 79.63 -0.29 -66.83
CA LEU A 508 79.21 -0.72 -65.50
C LEU A 508 79.37 0.40 -64.46
N ALA A 509 80.48 1.12 -64.47
CA ALA A 509 80.69 2.25 -63.56
C ALA A 509 79.70 3.40 -63.80
N ILE A 510 79.29 3.65 -65.05
CA ILE A 510 78.27 4.65 -65.40
C ILE A 510 76.90 4.21 -64.88
N ASP A 511 76.52 2.94 -65.08
CA ASP A 511 75.26 2.39 -64.58
C ASP A 511 75.20 2.44 -63.05
N GLU A 512 76.27 2.00 -62.38
CA GLU A 512 76.40 2.08 -60.92
C GLU A 512 76.33 3.53 -60.44
N THR A 513 77.02 4.47 -61.11
CA THR A 513 76.93 5.90 -60.80
C THR A 513 75.49 6.42 -60.92
N GLY A 514 74.76 6.01 -61.95
CA GLY A 514 73.33 6.31 -62.11
C GLY A 514 72.49 5.78 -60.94
N THR A 515 72.75 4.54 -60.49
CA THR A 515 72.06 3.98 -59.32
C THR A 515 72.38 4.75 -58.03
N TYR A 516 73.65 5.12 -57.82
CA TYR A 516 74.05 5.91 -56.66
C TYR A 516 73.44 7.31 -56.67
N GLN A 517 73.37 7.98 -57.83
CA GLN A 517 72.71 9.28 -57.96
C GLN A 517 71.22 9.20 -57.64
N ASN A 518 70.51 8.18 -58.15
CA ASN A 518 69.10 7.96 -57.82
C ASN A 518 68.88 7.69 -56.33
N ASN A 519 69.76 6.90 -55.70
CA ASN A 519 69.72 6.64 -54.27
C ASN A 519 69.97 7.91 -53.46
N ILE A 520 70.97 8.72 -53.84
CA ILE A 520 71.23 10.02 -53.22
C ILE A 520 70.00 10.91 -53.32
N LEU A 521 69.39 11.05 -54.50
CA LEU A 521 68.23 11.90 -54.71
C LEU A 521 67.01 11.43 -53.89
N THR A 522 66.83 10.11 -53.76
CA THR A 522 65.79 9.50 -52.92
C THR A 522 66.04 9.75 -51.44
N LEU A 523 67.29 9.61 -50.98
CA LEU A 523 67.67 9.88 -49.59
C LEU A 523 67.53 11.36 -49.25
N THR A 524 67.95 12.27 -50.13
CA THR A 524 67.75 13.72 -49.98
C THR A 524 66.26 14.05 -49.88
N SER A 525 65.42 13.48 -50.76
CA SER A 525 63.96 13.68 -50.70
C SER A 525 63.36 13.18 -49.38
N LYS A 526 63.86 12.06 -48.84
CA LYS A 526 63.44 11.55 -47.51
C LYS A 526 63.88 12.48 -46.38
N ILE A 527 65.10 13.01 -46.44
CA ILE A 527 65.62 13.97 -45.47
C ILE A 527 64.73 15.23 -45.48
N ASP A 528 64.41 15.77 -46.64
CA ASP A 528 63.56 16.96 -46.76
C ASP A 528 62.15 16.70 -46.20
N HIS A 529 61.56 15.55 -46.51
CA HIS A 529 60.25 15.19 -45.97
C HIS A 529 60.27 15.03 -44.43
N ILE A 530 61.31 14.41 -43.88
CA ILE A 530 61.47 14.28 -42.41
C ILE A 530 61.71 15.65 -41.79
N SER A 531 62.53 16.51 -42.39
CA SER A 531 62.82 17.87 -41.92
C SER A 531 61.55 18.73 -41.87
N GLN A 532 60.72 18.68 -42.92
CA GLN A 532 59.43 19.37 -42.93
C GLN A 532 58.49 18.84 -41.82
N LYS A 533 58.42 17.52 -41.62
CA LYS A 533 57.60 16.92 -40.56
C LYS A 533 58.09 17.32 -39.16
N THR A 534 59.39 17.36 -38.94
CA THR A 534 59.98 17.77 -37.66
C THR A 534 59.73 19.26 -37.38
N ASN A 535 59.75 20.14 -38.38
CA ASN A 535 59.35 21.54 -38.21
C ASN A 535 57.85 21.71 -37.87
N THR A 536 56.96 20.82 -38.33
CA THR A 536 55.53 20.87 -37.95
C THR A 536 55.26 20.40 -36.53
N LEU A 537 56.10 19.50 -36.00
CA LEU A 537 56.14 19.16 -34.58
C LEU A 537 56.91 20.27 -33.86
N ASN A 538 56.27 21.43 -33.67
CA ASN A 538 56.82 22.56 -32.92
C ASN A 538 57.27 22.12 -31.51
N SER A 539 58.50 21.61 -31.39
CA SER A 539 59.08 21.16 -30.13
C SER A 539 59.12 22.32 -29.15
N ASP A 540 59.27 23.54 -29.65
CA ASP A 540 59.19 24.79 -28.89
C ASP A 540 57.81 25.03 -28.27
N ARG A 541 56.73 24.63 -28.96
CA ARG A 541 55.36 24.73 -28.44
C ARG A 541 55.13 23.73 -27.32
N VAL A 542 55.59 22.48 -27.49
CA VAL A 542 55.51 21.45 -26.45
C VAL A 542 56.35 21.84 -25.22
N LEU A 543 57.53 22.44 -25.42
CA LEU A 543 58.36 22.95 -24.33
C LEU A 543 57.71 24.13 -23.59
N ASN A 544 57.06 25.05 -24.31
CA ASN A 544 56.30 26.14 -23.71
C ASN A 544 55.08 25.65 -22.94
N ASP A 545 54.31 24.70 -23.49
CA ASP A 545 53.16 24.12 -22.80
C ASP A 545 53.58 23.39 -21.53
N LEU A 546 54.69 22.64 -21.56
CA LEU A 546 55.26 21.99 -20.38
C LEU A 546 55.70 23.02 -19.33
N LYS A 547 56.29 24.14 -19.74
CA LYS A 547 56.67 25.24 -18.85
C LYS A 547 55.44 25.86 -18.18
N ASN A 548 54.37 26.10 -18.94
CA ASN A 548 53.11 26.65 -18.44
C ASN A 548 52.43 25.68 -17.43
N ILE A 549 52.41 24.38 -17.74
CA ILE A 549 51.88 23.37 -16.81
C ILE A 549 52.70 23.33 -15.51
N LYS A 550 54.03 23.47 -15.59
CA LYS A 550 54.88 23.53 -14.39
C LYS A 550 54.58 24.77 -13.55
N THR A 551 54.38 25.94 -14.16
CA THR A 551 54.04 27.16 -13.43
C THR A 551 52.67 27.08 -12.77
N ASP A 552 51.68 26.51 -13.47
CA ASP A 552 50.32 26.35 -12.95
C ASP A 552 50.28 25.36 -11.79
N ASN A 553 50.99 24.24 -11.91
CA ASN A 553 51.12 23.26 -10.81
C ASN A 553 51.80 23.88 -9.58
N GLN A 554 52.84 24.71 -9.77
CA GLN A 554 53.45 25.42 -8.64
C GLN A 554 52.48 26.41 -7.98
N ASN A 555 51.65 27.11 -8.77
CA ASN A 555 50.65 28.02 -8.24
C ASN A 555 49.54 27.28 -7.49
N LEU A 556 49.07 26.15 -8.00
CA LEU A 556 48.10 25.28 -7.32
C LEU A 556 48.66 24.76 -6.00
N ILE A 557 49.91 24.30 -5.96
CA ILE A 557 50.57 23.87 -4.73
C ILE A 557 50.63 25.00 -3.70
N LYS A 558 50.95 26.23 -4.13
CA LYS A 558 50.92 27.41 -3.23
C LYS A 558 49.52 27.65 -2.68
N GLN A 559 48.49 27.63 -3.52
CA GLN A 559 47.10 27.81 -3.09
C GLN A 559 46.64 26.73 -2.11
N ILE A 560 47.00 25.46 -2.36
CA ILE A 560 46.72 24.35 -1.45
C ILE A 560 47.40 24.57 -0.10
N LYS A 561 48.68 24.97 -0.10
CA LYS A 561 49.40 25.29 1.15
C LYS A 561 48.75 26.44 1.92
N THR A 562 48.33 27.50 1.24
CA THR A 562 47.63 28.64 1.88
C THR A 562 46.29 28.21 2.47
N ARG A 563 45.50 27.41 1.74
CA ARG A 563 44.23 26.87 2.25
C ARG A 563 44.42 25.94 3.44
N MET A 564 45.45 25.08 3.41
CA MET A 564 45.80 24.21 4.53
C MET A 564 46.25 25.01 5.77
N ALA A 565 46.96 26.12 5.58
CA ALA A 565 47.33 27.02 6.67
C ALA A 565 46.10 27.73 7.27
N ALA A 566 45.19 28.22 6.43
CA ALA A 566 43.93 28.85 6.85
C ALA A 566 43.00 27.88 7.59
N ASN A 567 42.97 26.60 7.18
CA ASN A 567 42.17 25.58 7.86
C ASN A 567 42.74 25.25 9.25
N LYS A 568 44.07 25.26 9.41
CA LYS A 568 44.72 25.05 10.71
C LYS A 568 44.47 26.18 11.70
N SER A 569 44.40 27.44 11.24
CA SER A 569 44.05 28.57 12.10
C SER A 569 42.58 28.56 12.52
N SER A 570 41.68 28.06 11.67
CA SER A 570 40.24 27.95 11.99
C SER A 570 39.89 26.84 13.00
N THR A 571 40.79 25.89 13.24
CA THR A 571 40.60 24.80 14.22
C THR A 571 41.24 25.07 15.58
N ALA A 572 41.88 26.23 15.77
CA ALA A 572 42.57 26.62 17.00
C ALA A 572 41.85 27.74 17.79
N GLU A 573 40.73 28.25 17.28
CA GLU A 573 39.70 29.00 18.01
C GLU A 573 38.52 28.06 18.31
#